data_AF-A0A848VUG2-F1
#
_entry.id   AF-A0A848VUG2-F1
#
_cell.length_a   1.000
_cell.length_b   1.000
_cell.length_c   1.000
_cell.angle_alpha   90.00
_cell.angle_beta   90.00
_cell.angle_gamma   90.00
#
_symmetry.space_group_name_H-M   'P 1'
#
loop_
_entity.id
_entity.type
_entity.pdbx_description
1 polymer ?
#
loop_
_entity_poly.entity_id
_entity_poly.type
_entity_poly.pdbx_seq_one_letter_code
_entity_poly.pdbx_strand_id
1 'polypeptide(L)' 'MPSFSKTLEDAIHAALAIANSRRHELATLEHLLLALVDEPDAAKVMQACSVDLEEL' A
#
# COMPACT_ATOMS: atom_id res chain seq x y z
N MET A 1 10.59 3.29 -19.42
CA MET A 1 9.90 3.56 -18.15
C MET A 1 10.25 2.41 -17.23
N PRO A 2 10.71 2.64 -15.98
CA PRO A 2 10.84 1.53 -15.04
C PRO A 2 9.44 0.94 -14.87
N SER A 3 9.27 -0.33 -15.23
CA SER A 3 8.05 -1.06 -14.90
C SER A 3 8.12 -1.32 -13.41
N PHE A 4 7.11 -0.90 -12.66
CA PHE A 4 6.95 -1.39 -11.31
C PHE A 4 6.64 -2.89 -11.37
N SER A 5 6.84 -3.60 -10.26
CA SER A 5 6.30 -4.95 -10.16
C SER A 5 4.78 -4.88 -10.28
N LYS A 6 4.17 -5.92 -10.84
CA LYS A 6 2.71 -6.01 -10.95
C LYS A 6 2.01 -5.83 -9.59
N THR A 7 2.59 -6.40 -8.53
CA THR A 7 2.10 -6.25 -7.15
C THR A 7 2.11 -4.81 -6.66
N LEU A 8 3.14 -4.03 -7.01
CA LEU A 8 3.21 -2.62 -6.63
C LEU A 8 2.24 -1.76 -7.43
N GLU A 9 2.02 -2.06 -8.71
CA GLU A 9 0.98 -1.37 -9.51
C GLU A 9 -0.41 -1.63 -8.94
N ASP A 10 -0.71 -2.87 -8.55
CA ASP A 10 -1.98 -3.23 -7.92
C ASP A 10 -2.18 -2.48 -6.58
N ALA A 11 -1.13 -2.38 -5.75
CA ALA A 11 -1.17 -1.62 -4.50
C ALA A 11 -1.38 -0.10 -4.73
N ILE A 12 -0.76 0.48 -5.77
CA ILE A 12 -0.97 1.89 -6.13
C ILE A 12 -2.42 2.13 -6.56
N HIS A 13 -3.01 1.24 -7.37
CA HIS A 13 -4.41 1.34 -7.76
C HIS A 13 -5.35 1.22 -6.55
N ALA A 14 -5.07 0.31 -5.63
CA ALA A 14 -5.81 0.18 -4.38
C ALA A 14 -5.72 1.46 -3.53
N ALA A 15 -4.52 2.03 -3.38
CA ALA A 15 -4.30 3.29 -2.65
C ALA A 15 -5.10 4.46 -3.23
N LEU A 16 -5.14 4.58 -4.57
CA LEU A 16 -5.96 5.58 -5.27
C LEU A 16 -7.45 5.37 -5.04
N ALA A 17 -7.92 4.12 -5.07
CA ALA A 17 -9.32 3.80 -4.76
C ALA A 17 -9.69 4.17 -3.32
N ILE A 18 -8.80 3.90 -2.35
CA ILE A 18 -8.99 4.29 -0.95
C ILE A 18 -9.06 5.82 -0.83
N ALA A 19 -8.11 6.56 -1.43
CA ALA A 19 -8.11 8.02 -1.41
C ALA A 19 -9.41 8.60 -2.00
N ASN A 20 -9.86 8.08 -3.15
CA ASN A 20 -11.11 8.49 -3.78
C ASN A 20 -12.34 8.18 -2.91
N SER A 21 -12.38 7.02 -2.26
CA SER A 21 -13.46 6.65 -1.34
C SER A 21 -13.57 7.60 -0.13
N ARG A 22 -12.43 8.15 0.31
CA ARG A 22 -12.33 9.12 1.41
C ARG A 22 -12.45 10.58 0.92
N ARG A 23 -12.66 10.80 -0.38
CA ARG A 23 -12.71 12.11 -1.03
C ARG A 23 -11.42 12.93 -0.86
N HIS A 24 -10.29 12.24 -0.82
CA HIS A 24 -8.98 12.88 -0.88
C HIS A 24 -8.59 13.11 -2.34
N GLU A 25 -8.10 14.32 -2.63
CA GLU A 25 -7.71 14.74 -3.98
C GLU A 25 -6.51 13.95 -4.52
N LEU A 26 -5.65 13.49 -3.61
CA LEU A 26 -4.43 12.77 -3.93
C LEU A 26 -4.29 11.54 -3.02
N ALA A 27 -3.75 10.45 -3.57
CA ALA A 27 -3.26 9.37 -2.74
C ALA A 27 -2.02 9.83 -1.98
N THR A 28 -1.97 9.51 -0.70
CA THR A 28 -0.86 9.82 0.20
C THR A 28 -0.14 8.53 0.60
N LEU A 29 1.00 8.66 1.29
CA LEU A 29 1.77 7.52 1.75
C LEU A 29 0.97 6.62 2.70
N GLU A 30 0.05 7.18 3.47
CA GLU A 30 -0.84 6.44 4.38
C GLU A 30 -1.80 5.52 3.60
N HIS A 31 -2.33 5.97 2.46
CA HIS A 31 -3.20 5.14 1.62
C HIS A 31 -2.40 4.02 0.95
N LEU A 32 -1.18 4.33 0.53
CA LEU A 32 -0.28 3.33 -0.06
C LEU A 32 0.15 2.31 0.99
N LEU A 33 0.47 2.76 2.20
CA LEU A 33 0.83 1.89 3.31
C LEU A 33 -0.34 0.95 3.64
N LEU A 34 -1.56 1.48 3.74
CA LEU A 34 -2.76 0.66 3.96
C LEU A 34 -2.96 -0.39 2.86
N ALA A 35 -2.78 -0.01 1.59
CA ALA A 35 -2.86 -0.95 0.47
C ALA A 35 -1.74 -2.02 0.48
N LEU A 36 -0.55 -1.67 0.96
CA LEU A 36 0.58 -2.59 1.05
C LEU A 36 0.47 -3.57 2.23
N VAL A 37 -0.21 -3.22 3.30
CA VAL A 37 -0.47 -4.12 4.44
C VAL A 37 -1.32 -5.32 4.01
N ASP A 38 -2.26 -5.10 3.09
CA ASP A 38 -3.10 -6.15 2.51
C ASP A 38 -2.35 -6.99 1.45
N GLU A 39 -1.15 -6.58 1.03
CA GLU A 39 -0.35 -7.29 0.04
C GLU A 39 0.59 -8.30 0.74
N PRO A 40 0.46 -9.62 0.48
CA PRO A 40 1.18 -10.65 1.22
C PRO A 40 2.71 -10.54 1.19
N ASP A 41 3.30 -10.09 0.09
CA ASP A 41 4.75 -9.98 -0.02
C ASP A 41 5.28 -8.73 0.69
N ALA A 42 4.59 -7.60 0.60
CA ALA A 42 4.88 -6.39 1.35
C ALA A 42 4.70 -6.59 2.86
N ALA A 43 3.65 -7.30 3.29
CA ALA A 43 3.44 -7.66 4.69
C ALA A 43 4.62 -8.48 5.25
N LYS A 44 5.14 -9.47 4.49
CA LYS A 44 6.34 -10.23 4.88
C LYS A 44 7.57 -9.34 5.01
N VAL A 45 7.76 -8.39 4.10
CA VAL A 45 8.88 -7.43 4.17
C VAL A 45 8.75 -6.54 5.40
N MET A 46 7.56 -6.03 5.70
CA MET A 46 7.30 -5.22 6.89
C MET A 46 7.56 -6.00 8.17
N GLN A 47 7.11 -7.25 8.25
CA GLN A 47 7.42 -8.16 9.37
C GLN A 47 8.92 -8.45 9.48
N ALA A 48 9.62 -8.65 8.36
CA ALA A 48 11.08 -8.82 8.34
C ALA A 48 11.81 -7.55 8.82
N CYS A 49 11.21 -6.38 8.63
CA CYS A 49 11.66 -5.09 9.17
C CYS A 49 11.21 -4.84 10.63
N SER A 50 10.61 -5.82 11.30
CA SER A 50 10.08 -5.71 12.68
C SER A 50 8.96 -4.67 12.83
N VAL A 51 8.17 -4.45 11.77
CA VAL A 51 6.94 -3.65 11.84
C VAL A 51 5.82 -4.52 12.39
N ASP A 52 5.12 -4.02 13.42
CA ASP A 52 3.87 -4.61 13.89
C ASP A 52 2.71 -4.11 13.01
N LEU A 53 2.06 -5.04 12.30
CA LEU A 53 0.94 -4.71 11.41
C LEU A 53 -0.39 -4.62 12.17
N GLU A 54 -0.48 -5.12 13.40
CA GLU A 54 -1.69 -5.02 14.22
C GLU A 54 -1.78 -3.66 14.93
N GLU A 55 -0.65 -2.97 15.13
CA GLU A 55 -0.59 -1.62 15.72
C GLU A 55 -0.79 -0.48 14.70
N LEU A 56 -0.92 -0.80 13.40
CA LEU A 56 -0.99 0.16 12.30
C LEU A 56 -2.43 0.55 11.91
#